data_AF-A0A8T3T9Z8-F1
#
_entry.id   AF-A0A8T3T9Z8-F1
#
_cell.length_a   1.000
_cell.length_b   1.000
_cell.length_c   1.000
_cell.angle_alpha   90.00
_cell.angle_beta   90.00
_cell.angle_gamma   90.00
#
_symmetry.space_group_name_H-M   'P 1'
#
loop_
_entity.id
_entity.type
_entity.pdbx_description
1 polymer ?
#
loop_
_entity_poly.entity_id
_entity_poly.type
_entity_poly.pdbx_seq_one_letter_code
_entity_poly.pdbx_strand_id
1 'polypeptide(L)'
;MPGSHPAVTERVARRDMIMALMGVAAFAILGAMTANLAAGEGLTEAWLALAAVPAAVLLRHRPVLVGLGIAAGGFWLRWVLAAIPETADQLIVGRAALDTVLAGGNPYGIGYAVSEPPGSPYVYGPLALLASALRVHGEVLAATGTMVVLALTRSFLTLGIFAGFLFVALLGTSGINDMVPGFLLMAGLVTLEHHRLSGATLLAVAAAVKPYCLAWFPAAMGYGGVAAAVALLGISGVLWSPLLVWG
;
A
#
# COMPACT_ATOMS: atom_id res chain seq x y z
N MET A 1 1.65 37.89 15.28
CA MET A 1 1.26 36.46 15.32
C MET A 1 0.76 36.16 16.73
N PRO A 2 -0.49 35.72 16.93
CA PRO A 2 -0.97 35.33 18.25
C PRO A 2 -0.20 34.09 18.71
N GLY A 3 0.51 34.19 19.83
CA GLY A 3 1.21 33.05 20.42
C GLY A 3 0.20 31.99 20.84
N SER A 4 0.39 30.74 20.41
CA SER A 4 -0.45 29.63 20.87
C SER A 4 -0.35 29.51 22.39
N HIS A 5 -1.50 29.53 23.05
CA HIS A 5 -1.57 29.41 24.51
C HIS A 5 -0.91 28.08 24.95
N PRO A 6 0.02 28.05 25.92
CA PRO A 6 0.78 26.85 26.30
C PRO A 6 -0.10 25.61 26.57
N ALA A 7 -1.27 25.83 27.18
CA ALA A 7 -2.27 24.79 27.45
C ALA A 7 -2.82 24.09 26.18
N VAL A 8 -2.86 24.77 25.03
CA VAL A 8 -3.31 24.17 23.77
C VAL A 8 -2.25 23.21 23.22
N THR A 9 -0.98 23.63 23.26
CA THR A 9 0.16 22.82 22.81
C THR A 9 0.29 21.54 23.63
N GLU A 10 0.14 21.63 24.96
CA GLU A 10 0.18 20.48 25.85
C GLU A 10 -0.96 19.48 25.57
N ARG A 11 -2.19 19.98 25.35
CA ARG A 11 -3.34 19.14 25.04
C ARG A 11 -3.16 18.36 23.73
N VAL A 12 -2.62 19.00 22.70
CA VAL A 12 -2.33 18.36 21.41
C VAL A 12 -1.25 17.29 21.56
N ALA A 13 -0.15 17.60 22.26
CA ALA A 13 0.93 16.64 22.51
C ALA A 13 0.44 15.41 23.29
N ARG A 14 -0.42 15.61 24.29
CA ARG A 14 -1.01 14.52 25.08
C ARG A 14 -1.91 13.62 24.23
N ARG A 15 -2.77 14.22 23.38
CA ARG A 15 -3.63 13.46 22.46
C ARG A 15 -2.82 12.61 21.50
N ASP A 16 -1.79 13.19 20.87
CA ASP A 16 -0.97 12.49 19.89
C ASP A 16 -0.20 11.32 20.54
N MET A 17 0.29 11.51 21.78
CA MET A 17 0.90 10.43 22.56
C MET A 17 -0.10 9.30 22.85
N ILE A 18 -1.33 9.62 23.27
CA ILE A 18 -2.37 8.61 23.53
C ILE A 18 -2.67 7.82 22.25
N MET A 19 -2.89 8.50 21.13
CA MET A 19 -3.16 7.84 19.85
C MET A 19 -1.98 6.96 19.40
N ALA A 20 -0.74 7.43 19.59
CA ALA A 20 0.46 6.66 19.30
C ALA A 20 0.52 5.38 20.13
N LEU A 21 0.26 5.46 21.44
CA LEU A 21 0.23 4.29 22.33
C LEU A 21 -0.92 3.32 21.99
N MET A 22 -2.08 3.83 21.58
CA MET A 22 -3.17 2.98 21.07
C MET A 22 -2.75 2.21 19.81
N GLY A 23 -2.03 2.87 18.90
CA GLY A 23 -1.43 2.23 17.72
C GLY A 23 -0.44 1.13 18.10
N VAL A 24 0.44 1.39 19.07
CA VAL A 24 1.38 0.40 19.59
C VAL A 24 0.64 -0.80 20.20
N ALA A 25 -0.39 -0.57 21.00
CA ALA A 25 -1.19 -1.64 21.60
C ALA A 25 -1.91 -2.50 20.53
N ALA A 26 -2.52 -1.85 19.53
CA ALA A 26 -3.16 -2.54 18.42
C ALA A 26 -2.15 -3.40 17.63
N PHE A 27 -0.97 -2.85 17.33
CA PHE A 27 0.10 -3.61 16.68
C PHE A 27 0.59 -4.77 17.53
N ALA A 28 0.79 -4.57 18.85
CA ALA A 28 1.26 -5.61 19.74
C ALA A 28 0.31 -6.82 19.76
N ILE A 29 -1.00 -6.56 19.88
CA ILE A 29 -2.03 -7.61 19.94
C ILE A 29 -2.13 -8.33 18.58
N LEU A 30 -2.37 -7.58 17.51
CA LEU A 30 -2.62 -8.15 16.19
C LEU A 30 -1.35 -8.76 15.60
N GLY A 31 -0.21 -8.09 15.78
CA GLY A 31 1.10 -8.58 15.36
C GLY A 31 1.51 -9.86 16.08
N ALA A 32 1.20 -10.01 17.37
CA ALA A 32 1.44 -11.26 18.09
C ALA A 32 0.56 -12.41 17.57
N MET A 33 -0.72 -12.14 17.26
CA MET A 33 -1.60 -13.13 16.64
C MET A 33 -1.06 -13.57 15.26
N THR A 34 -0.63 -12.61 14.44
CA THR A 34 -0.04 -12.86 13.12
C THR A 34 1.27 -13.64 13.24
N ALA A 35 2.16 -13.26 14.16
CA ALA A 35 3.43 -13.96 14.39
C ALA A 35 3.21 -15.38 14.92
N ASN A 36 2.21 -15.60 15.78
CA ASN A 36 1.86 -16.93 16.27
C ASN A 36 1.39 -17.86 15.14
N LEU A 37 0.59 -17.34 14.21
CA LEU A 37 0.17 -18.11 13.04
C LEU A 37 1.36 -18.40 12.10
N ALA A 38 2.20 -17.41 11.83
CA ALA A 38 3.42 -17.61 11.04
C ALA A 38 4.36 -18.66 11.67
N ALA A 39 4.50 -18.65 13.00
CA ALA A 39 5.28 -19.65 13.72
C ALA A 39 4.70 -21.06 13.60
N GLY A 40 3.37 -21.19 13.47
CA GLY A 40 2.71 -22.47 13.16
C GLY A 40 3.12 -23.05 11.80
N GLU A 41 3.48 -22.18 10.85
CA GLU A 41 4.03 -22.53 9.54
C GLU A 41 5.58 -22.66 9.55
N GLY A 42 6.20 -22.66 10.74
CA GLY A 42 7.65 -22.75 10.91
C GLY A 42 8.40 -21.42 10.79
N LEU A 43 7.72 -20.30 10.57
CA LEU A 43 8.32 -18.97 10.38
C LEU A 43 8.49 -18.22 11.71
N THR A 44 9.30 -18.79 12.61
CA THR A 44 9.46 -18.29 14.00
C THR A 44 10.07 -16.89 14.09
N GLU A 45 10.80 -16.45 13.07
CA GLU A 45 11.42 -15.13 12.98
C GLU A 45 10.39 -14.00 12.94
N ALA A 46 9.11 -14.30 12.63
CA ALA A 46 8.02 -13.31 12.66
C ALA A 46 7.89 -12.63 14.03
N TRP A 47 8.24 -13.31 15.12
CA TRP A 47 8.21 -12.76 16.47
C TRP A 47 9.17 -11.57 16.67
N LEU A 48 10.23 -11.46 15.88
CA LEU A 48 11.17 -10.33 15.94
C LEU A 48 10.48 -9.00 15.58
N ALA A 49 9.36 -9.02 14.85
CA ALA A 49 8.58 -7.82 14.57
C ALA A 49 8.07 -7.13 15.85
N LEU A 50 7.83 -7.89 16.93
CA LEU A 50 7.35 -7.34 18.20
C LEU A 50 8.42 -6.54 18.96
N ALA A 51 9.69 -6.59 18.55
CA ALA A 51 10.71 -5.68 19.05
C ALA A 51 10.35 -4.19 18.79
N ALA A 52 9.48 -3.92 17.81
CA ALA A 52 8.91 -2.59 17.58
C ALA A 52 8.12 -2.07 18.78
N VAL A 53 7.50 -2.93 19.60
CA VAL A 53 6.68 -2.53 20.76
C VAL A 53 7.51 -1.83 21.84
N PRO A 54 8.55 -2.45 22.45
CA PRO A 54 9.38 -1.77 23.44
C PRO A 54 10.09 -0.55 22.84
N ALA A 55 10.57 -0.62 21.60
CA ALA A 55 11.18 0.53 20.93
C ALA A 55 10.20 1.72 20.83
N ALA A 56 8.96 1.46 20.42
CA ALA A 56 7.92 2.48 20.29
C ALA A 56 7.51 3.08 21.65
N VAL A 57 7.47 2.28 22.72
CA VAL A 57 7.19 2.76 24.09
C VAL A 57 8.31 3.67 24.60
N LEU A 58 9.57 3.35 24.32
CA LEU A 58 10.72 4.20 24.65
C LEU A 58 10.68 5.53 23.89
N LEU A 59 10.18 5.50 22.64
CA LEU A 59 10.06 6.66 21.77
C LEU A 59 8.72 7.41 21.89
N ARG A 60 7.89 7.13 22.90
CA ARG A 60 6.52 7.68 23.05
C ARG A 60 6.40 9.21 22.97
N HIS A 61 7.47 9.94 23.27
CA HIS A 61 7.51 11.40 23.18
C HIS A 61 7.82 11.93 21.76
N ARG A 62 8.07 11.03 20.81
CA ARG A 62 8.40 11.29 19.41
C ARG A 62 7.41 10.53 18.52
N PRO A 63 6.15 10.97 18.41
CA PRO A 63 5.06 10.16 17.84
C PRO A 63 5.33 9.67 16.41
N VAL A 64 6.00 10.47 15.58
CA VAL A 64 6.41 10.02 14.23
C VAL A 64 7.39 8.85 14.30
N LEU A 65 8.37 8.89 15.20
CA LEU A 65 9.32 7.77 15.38
C LEU A 65 8.63 6.52 15.92
N VAL A 66 7.60 6.67 16.78
CA VAL A 66 6.74 5.55 17.20
C VAL A 66 6.09 4.92 15.97
N GLY A 67 5.47 5.73 15.10
CA GLY A 67 4.84 5.24 13.87
C GLY A 67 5.83 4.54 12.94
N LEU A 68 7.02 5.11 12.73
CA LEU A 68 8.07 4.48 11.93
C LEU A 68 8.56 3.16 12.54
N GLY A 69 8.63 3.06 13.87
CA GLY A 69 8.92 1.81 14.57
C GLY A 69 7.87 0.73 14.30
N ILE A 70 6.58 1.09 14.37
CA ILE A 70 5.47 0.18 14.01
C ILE A 70 5.58 -0.24 12.53
N ALA A 71 5.86 0.70 11.63
CA ALA A 71 6.02 0.42 10.20
C ALA A 71 7.18 -0.56 9.92
N ALA A 72 8.29 -0.43 10.65
CA ALA A 72 9.42 -1.37 10.56
C ALA A 72 9.03 -2.78 11.04
N GLY A 73 8.29 -2.88 12.16
CA GLY A 73 7.75 -4.17 12.62
C GLY A 73 6.77 -4.79 11.62
N GLY A 74 5.85 -3.99 11.07
CA GLY A 74 4.90 -4.44 10.04
C GLY A 74 5.57 -4.83 8.72
N PHE A 75 6.68 -4.19 8.35
CA PHE A 75 7.53 -4.60 7.22
C PHE A 75 8.16 -5.96 7.50
N TRP A 76 8.77 -6.15 8.68
CA TRP A 76 9.40 -7.42 9.03
C TRP A 76 8.40 -8.59 9.01
N LEU A 77 7.19 -8.41 9.56
CA LEU A 77 6.12 -9.41 9.47
C LEU A 77 5.85 -9.83 8.02
N ARG A 78 5.67 -8.86 7.13
CA ARG A 78 5.40 -9.12 5.71
C ARG A 78 6.59 -9.72 4.99
N TRP A 79 7.80 -9.31 5.34
CA TRP A 79 9.02 -9.88 4.77
C TRP A 79 9.15 -11.37 5.09
N VAL A 80 8.90 -11.75 6.34
CA VAL A 80 8.87 -13.16 6.74
C VAL A 80 7.73 -13.92 6.07
N LEU A 81 6.51 -13.35 6.05
CA LEU A 81 5.35 -13.95 5.40
C LEU A 81 5.49 -14.07 3.87
N ALA A 82 6.35 -13.26 3.23
CA ALA A 82 6.63 -13.37 1.80
C ALA A 82 7.44 -14.63 1.44
N ALA A 83 7.93 -15.38 2.43
CA ALA A 83 8.48 -16.72 2.21
C ALA A 83 7.38 -17.77 1.93
N ILE A 84 6.12 -17.49 2.28
CA ILE A 84 4.98 -18.33 1.92
C ILE A 84 4.77 -18.20 0.40
N PRO A 85 4.61 -19.32 -0.33
CA PRO A 85 4.34 -19.29 -1.76
C PRO A 85 3.15 -18.41 -2.10
N GLU A 86 3.26 -17.68 -3.22
CA GLU A 86 2.16 -16.91 -3.78
C GLU A 86 0.99 -17.86 -4.11
N THR A 87 -0.21 -17.54 -3.63
CA THR A 87 -1.41 -18.36 -3.83
C THR A 87 -2.45 -17.70 -4.72
N ALA A 88 -2.25 -16.42 -5.06
CA ALA A 88 -3.22 -15.64 -5.78
C ALA A 88 -2.76 -15.37 -7.22
N ASP A 89 -3.67 -15.59 -8.16
CA ASP A 89 -3.40 -15.52 -9.61
C ASP A 89 -2.97 -14.14 -10.10
N GLN A 90 -3.30 -13.06 -9.39
CA GLN A 90 -3.16 -11.70 -9.93
C GLN A 90 -1.71 -11.37 -10.30
N LEU A 91 -0.73 -11.71 -9.46
CA LEU A 91 0.69 -11.55 -9.79
C LEU A 91 1.20 -12.63 -10.74
N ILE A 92 0.68 -13.87 -10.67
CA ILE A 92 1.09 -14.96 -11.56
C ILE A 92 0.72 -14.64 -13.01
N VAL A 93 -0.56 -14.32 -13.24
CA VAL A 93 -1.09 -13.87 -14.54
C VAL A 93 -0.42 -12.58 -14.97
N GLY A 94 -0.19 -11.63 -14.06
CA GLY A 94 0.50 -10.38 -14.37
C GLY A 94 1.93 -10.58 -14.89
N ARG A 95 2.66 -11.56 -14.35
CA ARG A 95 4.00 -11.94 -14.85
C ARG A 95 3.92 -12.63 -16.21
N ALA A 96 3.01 -13.58 -16.38
CA ALA A 96 2.84 -14.23 -17.68
C ALA A 96 2.43 -13.22 -18.77
N ALA A 97 1.63 -12.22 -18.42
CA ALA A 97 1.29 -11.11 -19.30
C ALA A 97 2.49 -10.24 -19.65
N LEU A 98 3.36 -9.95 -18.67
CA LEU A 98 4.63 -9.27 -18.92
C LEU A 98 5.52 -10.09 -19.87
N ASP A 99 5.64 -11.40 -19.65
CA ASP A 99 6.44 -12.28 -20.51
C ASP A 99 5.90 -12.29 -21.96
N THR A 100 4.57 -12.31 -22.14
CA THR A 100 3.94 -12.15 -23.46
C THR A 100 4.35 -10.83 -24.13
N VAL A 101 4.33 -9.72 -23.40
CA VAL A 101 4.77 -8.41 -23.93
C VAL A 101 6.25 -8.40 -24.29
N LEU A 102 7.10 -8.97 -23.44
CA LEU A 102 8.55 -9.05 -23.68
C LEU A 102 8.87 -9.94 -24.90
N ALA A 103 8.00 -10.90 -25.21
CA ALA A 103 8.06 -11.70 -26.44
C ALA A 103 7.47 -10.99 -27.67
N GLY A 104 7.01 -9.73 -27.54
CA GLY A 104 6.40 -8.94 -28.62
C GLY A 104 4.91 -9.20 -28.84
N GLY A 105 4.24 -9.92 -27.93
CA GLY A 105 2.81 -10.21 -27.98
C GLY A 105 1.91 -9.16 -27.35
N ASN A 106 0.59 -9.37 -27.47
CA ASN A 106 -0.45 -8.60 -26.78
C ASN A 106 -0.85 -9.30 -25.47
N PRO A 107 -0.80 -8.63 -24.31
CA PRO A 107 -1.18 -9.25 -23.04
C PRO A 107 -2.70 -9.34 -22.80
N TYR A 108 -3.50 -8.63 -23.60
CA TYR A 108 -4.95 -8.49 -23.46
C TYR A 108 -5.72 -9.42 -24.40
N GLY A 109 -6.99 -9.66 -24.08
CA GLY A 109 -7.91 -10.43 -24.93
C GLY A 109 -7.63 -11.94 -24.98
N ILE A 110 -6.69 -12.43 -24.18
CA ILE A 110 -6.31 -13.86 -24.10
C ILE A 110 -6.49 -14.37 -22.66
N GLY A 111 -6.68 -15.69 -22.53
CA GLY A 111 -6.67 -16.39 -21.25
C GLY A 111 -5.30 -17.00 -20.96
N TYR A 112 -4.82 -16.88 -19.73
CA TYR A 112 -3.51 -17.39 -19.33
C TYR A 112 -3.61 -18.80 -18.74
N ALA A 113 -2.83 -19.73 -19.28
CA ALA A 113 -2.84 -21.13 -18.83
C ALA A 113 -2.28 -21.33 -17.40
N VAL A 114 -1.53 -20.35 -16.89
CA VAL A 114 -0.92 -20.37 -15.55
C VAL A 114 -1.89 -20.05 -14.41
N SER A 115 -3.11 -19.64 -14.72
CA SER A 115 -4.13 -19.31 -13.70
C SER A 115 -4.87 -20.55 -13.18
N GLU A 116 -5.58 -20.39 -12.06
CA GLU A 116 -6.40 -21.42 -11.44
C GLU A 116 -7.85 -20.93 -11.22
N PRO A 117 -8.84 -21.39 -12.03
CA PRO A 117 -8.70 -22.31 -13.16
C PRO A 117 -7.96 -21.69 -14.37
N PRO A 118 -7.41 -22.52 -15.28
CA PRO A 118 -6.72 -22.02 -16.47
C PRO A 118 -7.61 -21.15 -17.37
N GLY A 119 -7.05 -20.07 -17.89
CA GLY A 119 -7.73 -19.18 -18.86
C GLY A 119 -8.15 -17.83 -18.31
N SER A 120 -7.76 -17.46 -17.08
CA SER A 120 -8.05 -16.13 -16.54
C SER A 120 -7.36 -15.04 -17.38
N PRO A 121 -8.06 -13.95 -17.73
CA PRO A 121 -7.48 -12.87 -18.52
C PRO A 121 -6.65 -11.91 -17.67
N TYR A 122 -5.72 -11.20 -18.32
CA TYR A 122 -5.08 -10.02 -17.72
C TYR A 122 -6.03 -8.82 -17.80
N VAL A 123 -6.49 -8.34 -16.65
CA VAL A 123 -7.53 -7.28 -16.54
C VAL A 123 -7.02 -5.98 -15.94
N TYR A 124 -5.70 -5.81 -15.88
CA TYR A 124 -5.05 -4.67 -15.23
C TYR A 124 -4.54 -3.63 -16.23
N GLY A 125 -4.19 -2.45 -15.75
CA GLY A 125 -3.66 -1.40 -16.62
C GLY A 125 -2.20 -1.65 -17.01
N PRO A 126 -1.66 -0.94 -18.02
CA PRO A 126 -0.32 -1.20 -18.54
C PRO A 126 0.80 -1.11 -17.48
N LEU A 127 0.67 -0.23 -16.48
CA LEU A 127 1.68 -0.13 -15.42
C LEU A 127 1.66 -1.31 -14.45
N ALA A 128 0.56 -2.08 -14.38
CA ALA A 128 0.57 -3.30 -13.59
C ALA A 128 1.55 -4.35 -14.14
N LEU A 129 1.90 -4.33 -15.44
CA LEU A 129 2.94 -5.20 -15.98
C LEU A 129 4.29 -4.95 -15.27
N LEU A 130 4.64 -3.67 -15.07
CA LEU A 130 5.85 -3.28 -14.35
C LEU A 130 5.76 -3.62 -12.86
N ALA A 131 4.59 -3.41 -12.25
CA ALA A 131 4.37 -3.79 -10.85
C ALA A 131 4.52 -5.32 -10.65
N SER A 132 4.01 -6.12 -11.58
CA SER A 132 4.11 -7.59 -11.53
C SER A 132 5.54 -8.11 -11.61
N ALA A 133 6.45 -7.37 -12.27
CA ALA A 133 7.88 -7.70 -12.29
C ALA A 133 8.52 -7.71 -10.90
N LEU A 134 8.01 -6.88 -9.97
CA LEU A 134 8.51 -6.80 -8.59
C LEU A 134 7.98 -7.91 -7.68
N ARG A 135 7.04 -8.72 -8.18
CA ARG A 135 6.42 -9.84 -7.45
C ARG A 135 5.86 -9.37 -6.09
N VAL A 136 5.82 -10.30 -5.13
CA VAL A 136 5.42 -10.03 -3.75
C VAL A 136 6.26 -8.93 -3.09
N HIS A 137 7.52 -8.74 -3.49
CA HIS A 137 8.37 -7.70 -2.90
C HIS A 137 7.87 -6.30 -3.23
N GLY A 138 7.32 -6.07 -4.42
CA GLY A 138 6.65 -4.81 -4.77
C GLY A 138 5.47 -4.51 -3.85
N GLU A 139 4.67 -5.53 -3.53
CA GLU A 139 3.52 -5.44 -2.62
C GLU A 139 3.94 -5.16 -1.18
N VAL A 140 4.99 -5.81 -0.69
CA VAL A 140 5.58 -5.55 0.63
C VAL A 140 6.09 -4.11 0.72
N LEU A 141 6.82 -3.64 -0.29
CA LEU A 141 7.33 -2.27 -0.33
C LEU A 141 6.19 -1.24 -0.37
N ALA A 142 5.15 -1.49 -1.14
CA ALA A 142 3.99 -0.61 -1.20
C ALA A 142 3.19 -0.58 0.12
N ALA A 143 3.02 -1.75 0.77
CA ALA A 143 2.43 -1.81 2.11
C ALA A 143 3.26 -1.02 3.13
N THR A 144 4.60 -1.09 3.04
CA THR A 144 5.50 -0.27 3.86
C THR A 144 5.37 1.21 3.55
N GLY A 145 5.26 1.60 2.28
CA GLY A 145 4.97 2.96 1.87
C GLY A 145 3.67 3.49 2.50
N THR A 146 2.60 2.69 2.44
CA THR A 146 1.31 3.00 3.09
C THR A 146 1.46 3.19 4.59
N MET A 147 2.21 2.30 5.27
CA MET A 147 2.49 2.45 6.70
C MET A 147 3.28 3.72 7.04
N VAL A 148 4.25 4.10 6.20
CA VAL A 148 5.00 5.35 6.36
C VAL A 148 4.07 6.56 6.19
N VAL A 149 3.18 6.56 5.18
CA VAL A 149 2.19 7.64 5.03
C VAL A 149 1.32 7.74 6.27
N LEU A 150 0.77 6.62 6.77
CA LEU A 150 -0.05 6.59 7.99
C LEU A 150 0.72 7.11 9.23
N ALA A 151 2.02 6.82 9.33
CA ALA A 151 2.86 7.35 10.41
C ALA A 151 3.05 8.87 10.31
N LEU A 152 3.28 9.38 9.10
CA LEU A 152 3.48 10.81 8.83
C LEU A 152 2.17 11.60 9.03
N THR A 153 1.02 11.02 8.68
CA THR A 153 -0.31 11.60 8.90
C THR A 153 -0.83 11.38 10.33
N ARG A 154 -0.04 10.78 11.22
CA ARG A 154 -0.38 10.49 12.63
C ARG A 154 -1.63 9.63 12.80
N SER A 155 -1.94 8.78 11.83
CA SER A 155 -3.06 7.83 11.85
C SER A 155 -2.70 6.55 12.63
N PHE A 156 -2.19 6.70 13.86
CA PHE A 156 -1.47 5.65 14.58
C PHE A 156 -2.30 4.39 14.88
N LEU A 157 -3.59 4.54 15.21
CA LEU A 157 -4.46 3.39 15.43
C LEU A 157 -4.64 2.57 14.15
N THR A 158 -4.95 3.25 13.04
CA THR A 158 -5.04 2.63 11.71
C THR A 158 -3.73 1.99 11.31
N LEU A 159 -2.60 2.65 11.56
CA LEU A 159 -1.27 2.10 11.34
C LEU A 159 -1.05 0.82 12.14
N GLY A 160 -1.38 0.80 13.43
CA GLY A 160 -1.23 -0.40 14.27
C GLY A 160 -2.04 -1.58 13.76
N ILE A 161 -3.29 -1.33 13.35
CA ILE A 161 -4.17 -2.34 12.75
C ILE A 161 -3.59 -2.81 11.40
N PHE A 162 -3.27 -1.88 10.49
CA PHE A 162 -2.74 -2.20 9.17
C PHE A 162 -1.42 -2.98 9.26
N ALA A 163 -0.52 -2.59 10.16
CA ALA A 163 0.79 -3.21 10.34
C ALA A 163 0.70 -4.63 10.92
N GLY A 164 -0.19 -4.86 11.89
CA GLY A 164 -0.25 -6.11 12.65
C GLY A 164 -1.34 -7.09 12.22
N PHE A 165 -2.40 -6.66 11.54
CA PHE A 165 -3.55 -7.53 11.22
C PHE A 165 -3.21 -8.54 10.12
N LEU A 166 -3.38 -9.83 10.43
CA LEU A 166 -3.05 -10.96 9.54
C LEU A 166 -3.61 -10.78 8.13
N PHE A 167 -4.90 -10.47 8.01
CA PHE A 167 -5.53 -10.37 6.70
C PHE A 167 -4.85 -9.31 5.82
N VAL A 168 -4.51 -8.15 6.40
CA VAL A 168 -3.81 -7.07 5.68
C VAL A 168 -2.34 -7.41 5.42
N ALA A 169 -1.71 -8.20 6.29
CA ALA A 169 -0.37 -8.74 6.02
C ALA A 169 -0.41 -9.69 4.82
N LEU A 170 -1.34 -10.65 4.82
CA LEU A 170 -1.51 -11.64 3.76
C LEU A 170 -1.90 -11.02 2.42
N LEU A 171 -2.74 -9.98 2.39
CA LEU A 171 -3.04 -9.25 1.14
C LEU A 171 -1.78 -8.74 0.44
N GLY A 172 -0.75 -8.36 1.21
CA GLY A 172 0.53 -7.90 0.68
C GLY A 172 1.55 -9.01 0.42
N THR A 173 1.23 -10.27 0.73
CA THR A 173 2.16 -11.41 0.58
C THR A 173 1.61 -12.58 -0.24
N SER A 174 0.30 -12.65 -0.48
CA SER A 174 -0.34 -13.76 -1.21
C SER A 174 -0.33 -13.61 -2.73
N GLY A 175 -0.03 -12.42 -3.24
CA GLY A 175 0.00 -12.13 -4.67
C GLY A 175 -1.25 -11.45 -5.23
N ILE A 176 -2.11 -10.87 -4.37
CA ILE A 176 -3.36 -10.20 -4.77
C ILE A 176 -3.14 -8.88 -5.56
N ASN A 177 -1.93 -8.32 -5.54
CA ASN A 177 -1.53 -7.11 -6.29
C ASN A 177 -2.38 -5.86 -5.93
N ASP A 178 -2.69 -5.65 -4.65
CA ASP A 178 -3.55 -4.54 -4.18
C ASP A 178 -2.80 -3.47 -3.37
N MET A 179 -1.60 -3.77 -2.88
CA MET A 179 -0.82 -2.84 -2.07
C MET A 179 -0.19 -1.75 -2.92
N VAL A 180 0.35 -2.07 -4.11
CA VAL A 180 0.89 -1.05 -5.03
C VAL A 180 -0.16 0.01 -5.43
N PRO A 181 -1.32 -0.36 -6.00
CA PRO A 181 -2.34 0.63 -6.33
C PRO A 181 -2.93 1.29 -5.07
N GLY A 182 -3.09 0.56 -3.96
CA GLY A 182 -3.57 1.11 -2.70
C GLY A 182 -2.65 2.18 -2.12
N PHE A 183 -1.33 1.95 -2.15
CA PHE A 183 -0.33 2.94 -1.75
C PHE A 183 -0.39 4.20 -2.61
N LEU A 184 -0.38 4.04 -3.93
CA LEU A 184 -0.44 5.17 -4.87
C LEU A 184 -1.72 5.97 -4.70
N LEU A 185 -2.84 5.29 -4.46
CA LEU A 185 -4.13 5.91 -4.20
C LEU A 185 -4.10 6.73 -2.89
N MET A 186 -3.60 6.14 -1.80
CA MET A 186 -3.47 6.86 -0.53
C MET A 186 -2.53 8.06 -0.65
N ALA A 187 -1.34 7.86 -1.23
CA ALA A 187 -0.36 8.91 -1.44
C ALA A 187 -0.91 10.02 -2.34
N GLY A 188 -1.66 9.66 -3.38
CA GLY A 188 -2.33 10.59 -4.28
C GLY A 188 -3.36 11.44 -3.56
N LEU A 189 -4.25 10.83 -2.77
CA LEU A 189 -5.26 11.55 -1.99
C LEU A 189 -4.64 12.49 -0.95
N VAL A 190 -3.63 12.05 -0.21
CA VAL A 190 -2.93 12.90 0.78
C VAL A 190 -2.19 14.05 0.09
N THR A 191 -1.53 13.78 -1.04
CA THR A 191 -0.79 14.81 -1.79
C THR A 191 -1.73 15.82 -2.43
N LEU A 192 -2.95 15.41 -2.81
CA LEU A 192 -3.95 16.27 -3.47
C LEU A 192 -4.32 17.49 -2.62
N GLU A 193 -4.26 17.37 -1.29
CA GLU A 193 -4.56 18.45 -0.34
C GLU A 193 -3.65 19.67 -0.53
N HIS A 194 -2.38 19.44 -0.85
CA HIS A 194 -1.36 20.51 -0.95
C HIS A 194 -0.85 20.71 -2.38
N HIS A 195 -0.85 19.67 -3.19
CA HIS A 195 -0.31 19.67 -4.55
C HIS A 195 -1.27 18.97 -5.52
N ARG A 196 -2.25 19.72 -6.00
CA ARG A 196 -3.35 19.22 -6.85
C ARG A 196 -2.88 18.42 -8.06
N LEU A 197 -1.85 18.91 -8.76
CA LEU A 197 -1.30 18.22 -9.94
C LEU A 197 -0.59 16.93 -9.54
N SER A 198 0.31 16.97 -8.56
CA SER A 198 1.06 15.79 -8.12
C SER A 198 0.14 14.70 -7.55
N GLY A 199 -0.85 15.08 -6.74
CA GLY A 199 -1.85 14.14 -6.21
C GLY A 199 -2.68 13.50 -7.33
N ALA A 200 -3.16 14.31 -8.27
CA ALA A 200 -3.88 13.81 -9.45
C ALA A 200 -3.02 12.88 -10.33
N THR A 201 -1.74 13.19 -10.53
CA THR A 201 -0.81 12.32 -11.25
C THR A 201 -0.66 10.97 -10.55
N LEU A 202 -0.48 10.94 -9.23
CA LEU A 202 -0.39 9.69 -8.48
C LEU A 202 -1.67 8.85 -8.59
N LEU A 203 -2.84 9.48 -8.57
CA LEU A 203 -4.12 8.80 -8.79
C LEU A 203 -4.26 8.22 -10.21
N ALA A 204 -3.78 8.94 -11.23
CA ALA A 204 -3.74 8.44 -12.60
C ALA A 204 -2.77 7.24 -12.74
N VAL A 205 -1.62 7.30 -12.07
CA VAL A 205 -0.67 6.17 -12.00
C VAL A 205 -1.32 4.97 -11.29
N ALA A 206 -2.02 5.19 -10.17
CA ALA A 206 -2.76 4.12 -9.48
C ALA A 206 -3.80 3.46 -10.40
N ALA A 207 -4.56 4.26 -11.15
CA ALA A 207 -5.53 3.77 -12.12
C ALA A 207 -4.90 2.95 -13.25
N ALA A 208 -3.72 3.35 -13.73
CA ALA A 208 -2.96 2.61 -14.72
C ALA A 208 -2.32 1.32 -14.17
N VAL A 209 -2.32 1.11 -12.85
CA VAL A 209 -2.04 -0.19 -12.23
C VAL A 209 -3.35 -0.97 -12.10
N LYS A 210 -4.35 -0.46 -11.38
CA LYS A 210 -5.67 -1.11 -11.25
C LYS A 210 -6.83 -0.20 -11.66
N PRO A 211 -7.67 -0.60 -12.63
CA PRO A 211 -8.77 0.22 -13.13
C PRO A 211 -9.77 0.69 -12.06
N TYR A 212 -9.98 -0.08 -10.98
CA TYR A 212 -10.93 0.33 -9.94
C TYR A 212 -10.53 1.66 -9.28
N CYS A 213 -9.26 2.07 -9.34
CA CYS A 213 -8.83 3.36 -8.81
C CYS A 213 -9.47 4.54 -9.57
N LEU A 214 -9.99 4.33 -10.79
CA LEU A 214 -10.78 5.32 -11.53
C LEU A 214 -12.04 5.76 -10.77
N ALA A 215 -12.57 4.92 -9.85
CA ALA A 215 -13.72 5.27 -9.02
C ALA A 215 -13.48 6.52 -8.17
N TRP A 216 -12.22 6.90 -7.92
CA TRP A 216 -11.84 8.07 -7.12
C TRP A 216 -11.70 9.35 -7.94
N PHE A 217 -11.75 9.26 -9.28
CA PHE A 217 -11.57 10.41 -10.15
C PHE A 217 -12.64 11.50 -9.92
N PRO A 218 -13.95 11.20 -9.80
CA PRO A 218 -14.96 12.23 -9.56
C PRO A 218 -14.70 13.03 -8.28
N ALA A 219 -14.35 12.36 -7.18
CA ALA A 219 -14.03 13.02 -5.91
C ALA A 219 -12.77 13.87 -6.03
N ALA A 220 -11.71 13.36 -6.68
CA ALA A 220 -10.48 14.09 -6.88
C ALA A 220 -10.65 15.31 -7.79
N MET A 221 -11.47 15.22 -8.84
CA MET A 221 -11.83 16.34 -9.71
C MET A 221 -12.69 17.37 -8.96
N GLY A 222 -13.65 16.92 -8.16
CA GLY A 222 -14.47 17.80 -7.32
C GLY A 222 -13.64 18.58 -6.32
N TYR A 223 -12.63 17.95 -5.72
CA TYR A 223 -11.73 18.58 -4.76
C TYR A 223 -10.66 19.47 -5.41
N GLY A 224 -9.95 18.95 -6.41
CA GLY A 224 -8.81 19.62 -7.05
C GLY A 224 -9.18 20.54 -8.23
N GLY A 225 -10.43 20.53 -8.67
CA GLY A 225 -10.94 21.33 -9.77
C GLY A 225 -10.32 21.00 -11.14
N VAL A 226 -10.28 21.99 -12.03
CA VAL A 226 -9.82 21.85 -13.42
C VAL A 226 -8.38 21.32 -13.50
N ALA A 227 -7.50 21.76 -12.61
CA ALA A 227 -6.10 21.30 -12.60
C ALA A 227 -6.00 19.78 -12.36
N ALA A 228 -6.75 19.25 -11.40
CA ALA A 228 -6.80 17.81 -11.15
C ALA A 228 -7.44 17.07 -12.32
N ALA A 229 -8.52 17.60 -12.91
CA ALA A 229 -9.15 16.98 -14.08
C ALA A 229 -8.20 16.86 -15.27
N VAL A 230 -7.46 17.92 -15.60
CA VAL A 230 -6.46 17.92 -16.68
C VAL A 230 -5.36 16.89 -16.41
N ALA A 231 -4.81 16.87 -15.19
CA ALA A 231 -3.78 15.91 -14.84
C ALA A 231 -4.30 14.46 -14.89
N LEU A 232 -5.47 14.18 -14.31
CA LEU A 232 -6.07 12.84 -14.31
C LEU A 232 -6.30 12.34 -15.73
N LEU A 233 -6.98 13.11 -16.57
CA LEU A 233 -7.31 12.71 -17.94
C LEU A 233 -6.06 12.65 -18.84
N GLY A 234 -5.20 13.67 -18.77
CA GLY A 234 -4.00 13.73 -19.60
C GLY A 234 -3.00 12.62 -19.28
N ILE A 235 -2.67 12.44 -17.99
CA ILE A 235 -1.74 11.38 -17.57
C ILE A 235 -2.35 10.00 -17.79
N SER A 236 -3.65 9.80 -17.53
CA SER A 236 -4.28 8.51 -17.84
C SER A 236 -4.22 8.21 -19.33
N GLY A 237 -4.53 9.19 -20.19
CA GLY A 237 -4.41 9.02 -21.65
C GLY A 237 -3.01 8.57 -22.09
N VAL A 238 -1.96 9.15 -21.50
CA VAL A 238 -0.57 8.74 -21.77
C VAL A 238 -0.28 7.34 -21.26
N LEU A 239 -0.59 7.04 -20.00
CA LEU A 239 -0.27 5.75 -19.36
C LEU A 239 -1.05 4.58 -19.96
N TRP A 240 -2.24 4.85 -20.50
CA TRP A 240 -3.09 3.87 -21.16
C TRP A 240 -2.89 3.81 -22.69
N SER A 241 -2.07 4.70 -23.26
CA SER A 241 -1.76 4.70 -24.70
C SER A 241 -1.16 3.39 -25.25
N PRO A 242 -0.47 2.52 -24.48
CA PRO A 242 -0.05 1.21 -24.99
C PRO A 242 -1.20 0.35 -25.53
N LEU A 243 -2.43 0.54 -25.05
CA LEU A 243 -3.61 -0.14 -25.60
C LEU A 243 -3.84 0.19 -27.08
N LEU A 244 -3.39 1.34 -27.57
CA LEU A 244 -3.51 1.69 -29.00
C LEU A 244 -2.62 0.81 -29.89
N VAL A 245 -1.56 0.23 -29.32
CA VAL A 245 -0.65 -0.69 -30.03
C VAL A 245 -1.15 -2.12 -29.91
N TRP A 246 -1.71 -2.48 -28.76
CA TRP A 246 -2.17 -3.84 -28.48
C TRP A 246 -3.58 -4.13 -29.00
N GLY A 247 -4.42 -3.11 -29.22
CA GLY A 247 -5.82 -3.27 -29.60
C GLY A 247 -6.70 -3.64 -28.41
#